data_AF-A0A958AV86-F1
#
_entry.id   AF-A0A958AV86-F1
#
_cell.length_a   1.000
_cell.length_b   1.000
_cell.length_c   1.000
_cell.angle_alpha   90.00
_cell.angle_beta   90.00
_cell.angle_gamma   90.00
#
_symmetry.space_group_name_H-M   'P 1'
#
loop_
_entity.id
_entity.type
_entity.pdbx_description
1 polymer ?
#
loop_
_entity_poly.entity_id
_entity_poly.type
_entity_poly.pdbx_seq_one_letter_code
_entity_poly.pdbx_strand_id
1 'polypeptide(L)'
;MAWKTVPYRWRWSLKSSPAQLWPYVADTERFNLAAGLPSIYFTELALETGGSRRFGETSKFGISVRYEDHPFEWIKEREFSNLRTFESGPLARTYAHVRLEPHPSGTTLYYDVDVTPANVVGRLGIPYQFGWQMYRDFDRIFRQIDRALQNQQPHMFTLPVTPLTPLARTRLERLSQTLIGQGYGSVQVQQLTALITDKSDLDLARLRPYVLADTWQAPRREILELFLDAAKIGLLQMHWDIMCPLCRGAKQTVPSLDQVQKGIHCSTCNIDFEANFSDNVELTFRPHSQIRSVDEAAYCIGGPMVTPHILLHQTLAPGETRRLSHVQFEDDGLRLRKYPVSSSGCVLTKQAKA
;
A
#
# COMPACT_ATOMS: atom_id res chain seq x y z
N MET A 1 35.69 10.36 -2.56
CA MET A 1 35.02 11.68 -2.69
C MET A 1 33.53 11.47 -2.47
N ALA A 2 32.92 12.18 -1.52
CA ALA A 2 31.47 12.16 -1.37
C ALA A 2 30.83 13.02 -2.47
N TRP A 3 29.85 12.47 -3.20
CA TRP A 3 29.12 13.22 -4.22
C TRP A 3 28.15 14.21 -3.56
N LYS A 4 27.94 15.36 -4.20
CA LYS A 4 26.95 16.34 -3.72
C LYS A 4 25.53 15.83 -3.95
N THR A 5 24.66 16.08 -2.98
CA THR A 5 23.21 15.86 -3.10
C THR A 5 22.62 16.82 -4.12
N VAL A 6 21.72 16.30 -4.96
CA VAL A 6 20.99 17.05 -5.98
C VAL A 6 19.53 17.18 -5.55
N PRO A 7 19.03 18.41 -5.28
CA PRO A 7 17.64 18.63 -4.91
C PRO A 7 16.75 18.77 -6.15
N TYR A 8 15.58 18.14 -6.10
CA TYR A 8 14.44 18.35 -6.99
C TYR A 8 13.26 18.85 -6.17
N ARG A 9 12.59 19.90 -6.66
CA ARG A 9 11.49 20.56 -5.96
C ARG A 9 10.36 20.74 -6.96
N TRP A 10 9.26 20.02 -6.75
CA TRP A 10 8.11 20.05 -7.64
C TRP A 10 6.88 20.56 -6.93
N ARG A 11 6.02 21.20 -7.71
CA ARG A 11 4.78 21.80 -7.22
C ARG A 11 3.67 21.54 -8.21
N TRP A 12 2.51 21.11 -7.68
CA TRP A 12 1.27 21.02 -8.43
C TRP A 12 0.17 21.83 -7.74
N SER A 13 -0.65 22.49 -8.54
CA SER A 13 -1.90 23.09 -8.10
C SER A 13 -3.05 22.16 -8.52
N LEU A 14 -3.72 21.57 -7.53
CA LEU A 14 -4.80 20.59 -7.69
C LEU A 14 -6.11 21.20 -7.16
N LYS A 15 -7.25 20.82 -7.73
CA LYS A 15 -8.56 21.37 -7.35
C LYS A 15 -9.19 20.67 -6.14
N SER A 16 -8.82 19.41 -5.93
CA SER A 16 -9.33 18.60 -4.83
C SER A 16 -8.68 18.98 -3.50
N SER A 17 -9.41 18.79 -2.39
CA SER A 17 -8.92 19.08 -1.04
C SER A 17 -7.84 18.09 -0.57
N PRO A 18 -7.02 18.42 0.45
CA PRO A 18 -6.02 17.50 0.97
C PRO A 18 -6.63 16.18 1.45
N ALA A 19 -7.80 16.23 2.10
CA ALA A 19 -8.54 15.06 2.57
C ALA A 19 -8.96 14.13 1.42
N GLN A 20 -9.41 14.69 0.30
CA GLN A 20 -9.79 13.90 -0.89
C GLN A 20 -8.58 13.29 -1.60
N LEU A 21 -7.44 14.02 -1.62
CA LEU A 21 -6.22 13.58 -2.28
C LEU A 21 -5.45 12.53 -1.48
N TRP A 22 -5.45 12.64 -0.16
CA TRP A 22 -4.60 11.85 0.74
C TRP A 22 -4.67 10.34 0.51
N PRO A 23 -5.86 9.70 0.39
CA PRO A 23 -5.95 8.25 0.20
C PRO A 23 -5.23 7.73 -1.04
N TYR A 24 -4.90 8.60 -2.01
CA TYR A 24 -4.27 8.24 -3.27
C TYR A 24 -2.83 8.78 -3.35
N VAL A 25 -2.59 10.00 -2.88
CA VAL A 25 -1.24 10.58 -2.84
C VAL A 25 -0.35 9.83 -1.84
N ALA A 26 -0.91 9.35 -0.73
CA ALA A 26 -0.20 8.60 0.29
C ALA A 26 -0.24 7.07 0.09
N ASP A 27 -0.95 6.58 -0.93
CA ASP A 27 -0.92 5.17 -1.35
C ASP A 27 0.31 4.91 -2.22
N THR A 28 1.47 4.90 -1.56
CA THR A 28 2.76 4.75 -2.22
C THR A 28 2.90 3.42 -2.94
N GLU A 29 2.17 2.38 -2.56
CA GLU A 29 2.24 1.08 -3.24
C GLU A 29 1.58 1.16 -4.62
N ARG A 30 0.30 1.57 -4.67
CA ARG A 30 -0.41 1.77 -5.94
C ARG A 30 0.21 2.87 -6.78
N PHE A 31 0.66 3.95 -6.14
CA PHE A 31 1.32 5.06 -6.84
C PHE A 31 2.61 4.61 -7.52
N ASN A 32 3.47 3.85 -6.81
CA ASN A 32 4.72 3.34 -7.38
C ASN A 32 4.46 2.39 -8.56
N LEU A 33 3.48 1.50 -8.44
CA LEU A 33 3.06 0.63 -9.53
C LEU A 33 2.53 1.43 -10.74
N ALA A 34 1.64 2.40 -10.51
CA ALA A 34 1.10 3.28 -11.56
C ALA A 34 2.18 4.14 -12.24
N ALA A 35 3.27 4.45 -11.53
CA ALA A 35 4.44 5.16 -12.03
C ALA A 35 5.43 4.24 -12.78
N GLY A 36 5.17 2.94 -12.86
CA GLY A 36 6.04 1.98 -13.54
C GLY A 36 7.36 1.72 -12.80
N LEU A 37 7.38 1.92 -11.48
CA LEU A 37 8.53 1.53 -10.66
C LEU A 37 8.58 0.00 -10.54
N PRO A 38 9.79 -0.60 -10.48
CA PRO A 38 9.93 -2.04 -10.34
C PRO A 38 9.41 -2.51 -8.99
N SER A 39 8.99 -3.78 -8.92
CA SER A 39 8.68 -4.44 -7.67
C SER A 39 9.93 -4.58 -6.79
N ILE A 40 9.71 -4.71 -5.49
CA ILE A 40 10.74 -4.73 -4.47
C ILE A 40 10.57 -5.99 -3.63
N TYR A 41 11.67 -6.74 -3.49
CA TYR A 41 11.78 -7.79 -2.50
C TYR A 41 12.19 -7.19 -1.15
N PHE A 42 11.40 -7.43 -0.10
CA PHE A 42 11.65 -6.87 1.22
C PHE A 42 12.17 -7.92 2.20
N THR A 43 13.17 -7.54 2.99
CA THR A 43 13.65 -8.29 4.15
C THR A 43 13.61 -7.41 5.38
N GLU A 44 13.30 -8.00 6.53
CA GLU A 44 13.19 -7.29 7.81
C GLU A 44 14.13 -7.94 8.84
N LEU A 45 14.91 -7.12 9.54
CA LEU A 45 15.78 -7.54 10.63
C LEU A 45 15.22 -6.99 11.94
N ALA A 46 14.79 -7.90 12.81
CA ALA A 46 14.26 -7.56 14.13
C ALA A 46 15.28 -6.76 14.96
N LEU A 47 14.80 -5.73 15.65
CA LEU A 47 15.59 -4.98 16.62
C LEU A 47 15.31 -5.53 18.02
N GLU A 48 16.33 -5.69 18.86
CA GLU A 48 16.17 -6.18 20.25
C GLU A 48 15.15 -5.40 21.07
N THR A 49 14.93 -4.15 20.68
CA THR A 49 13.99 -3.26 21.34
C THR A 49 12.59 -3.29 20.77
N GLY A 50 12.34 -3.93 19.63
CA GLY A 50 11.04 -3.91 18.96
C GLY A 50 11.06 -3.10 17.66
N GLY A 51 10.12 -3.41 16.77
CA GLY A 51 10.22 -3.06 15.36
C GLY A 51 11.36 -3.76 14.62
N SER A 52 11.53 -3.42 13.34
CA SER A 52 12.57 -3.98 12.48
C SER A 52 13.23 -2.94 11.60
N ARG A 53 14.51 -3.13 11.30
CA ARG A 53 15.15 -2.50 10.14
C ARG A 53 14.65 -3.19 8.89
N ARG A 54 14.35 -2.41 7.85
CA ARG A 54 13.79 -2.92 6.60
C ARG A 54 14.77 -2.69 5.46
N PHE A 55 14.92 -3.68 4.61
CA PHE A 55 15.75 -3.60 3.42
C PHE A 55 14.92 -3.94 2.19
N GLY A 56 15.05 -3.10 1.16
CA GLY A 56 14.46 -3.33 -0.15
C GLY A 56 15.54 -3.71 -1.16
N GLU A 57 15.24 -4.74 -1.95
CA GLU A 57 16.04 -5.17 -3.09
C GLU A 57 15.22 -5.09 -4.37
N THR A 58 15.80 -4.51 -5.41
CA THR A 58 15.16 -4.43 -6.72
C THR A 58 16.20 -4.35 -7.82
N SER A 59 15.79 -4.57 -9.07
CA SER A 59 16.64 -4.41 -10.24
C SER A 59 15.90 -3.61 -11.31
N LYS A 60 16.60 -2.63 -11.90
CA LYS A 60 16.08 -1.83 -13.02
C LYS A 60 17.18 -1.67 -14.07
N PHE A 61 16.86 -1.95 -15.34
CA PHE A 61 17.83 -1.90 -16.44
C PHE A 61 19.09 -2.75 -16.19
N GLY A 62 18.94 -3.90 -15.54
CA GLY A 62 20.06 -4.78 -15.16
C GLY A 62 20.90 -4.29 -13.98
N ILE A 63 20.58 -3.12 -13.41
CA ILE A 63 21.26 -2.58 -12.24
C ILE A 63 20.51 -3.03 -10.99
N SER A 64 21.17 -3.88 -10.20
CA SER A 64 20.65 -4.29 -8.89
C SER A 64 20.91 -3.22 -7.84
N VAL A 65 19.93 -3.01 -6.97
CA VAL A 65 19.94 -1.98 -5.95
C VAL A 65 19.43 -2.58 -4.65
N ARG A 66 20.19 -2.38 -3.57
CA ARG A 66 19.80 -2.73 -2.21
C ARG A 66 19.90 -1.51 -1.32
N TYR A 67 18.88 -1.28 -0.50
CA TYR A 67 18.81 -0.14 0.40
C TYR A 67 18.11 -0.48 1.70
N GLU A 68 18.48 0.22 2.76
CA GLU A 68 17.70 0.32 3.98
C GLU A 68 16.57 1.34 3.77
N ASP A 69 15.34 0.91 4.00
CA ASP A 69 14.12 1.74 3.95
C ASP A 69 13.78 2.18 5.37
N HIS A 70 14.13 3.43 5.69
CA HIS A 70 13.89 3.98 7.02
C HIS A 70 12.38 4.17 7.25
N PRO A 71 11.92 4.16 8.52
CA PRO A 71 10.53 4.39 8.84
C PRO A 71 9.99 5.66 8.18
N PHE A 72 8.89 5.54 7.46
CA PHE A 72 8.18 6.70 6.92
C PHE A 72 7.70 7.57 8.07
N GLU A 73 7.78 8.89 7.94
CA GLU A 73 7.14 9.81 8.86
C GLU A 73 5.93 10.44 8.17
N TRP A 74 4.82 10.63 8.88
CA TRP A 74 3.66 11.31 8.31
C TRP A 74 2.76 11.96 9.33
N ILE A 75 1.97 12.90 8.83
CA ILE A 75 0.80 13.48 9.47
C ILE A 75 -0.32 13.36 8.44
N LYS A 76 -1.35 12.59 8.80
CA LYS A 76 -2.46 12.26 7.91
C LYS A 76 -3.05 13.53 7.29
N GLU A 77 -3.34 13.44 5.99
CA GLU A 77 -3.91 14.49 5.15
C GLU A 77 -3.04 15.73 4.97
N ARG A 78 -1.78 15.68 5.42
CA ARG A 78 -0.85 16.81 5.34
C ARG A 78 0.46 16.46 4.69
N GLU A 79 1.20 15.51 5.22
CA GLU A 79 2.54 15.24 4.73
C GLU A 79 3.01 13.83 5.03
N PHE A 80 3.93 13.34 4.20
CA PHE A 80 4.73 12.18 4.52
C PHE A 80 6.14 12.33 3.97
N SER A 81 7.10 11.66 4.59
CA SER A 81 8.48 11.58 4.12
C SER A 81 9.01 10.16 4.21
N ASN A 82 10.03 9.89 3.38
CA ASN A 82 10.75 8.64 3.38
C ASN A 82 12.24 8.88 3.10
N LEU A 83 13.08 8.22 3.88
CA LEU A 83 14.52 8.20 3.73
C LEU A 83 14.95 6.78 3.32
N ARG A 84 15.78 6.69 2.29
CA ARG A 84 16.47 5.45 1.93
C ARG A 84 17.97 5.68 1.90
N THR A 85 18.69 4.75 2.53
CA THR A 85 20.17 4.70 2.48
C THR A 85 20.57 3.46 1.71
N PHE A 86 21.31 3.65 0.63
CA PHE A 86 21.62 2.58 -0.30
C PHE A 86 22.93 1.89 0.08
N GLU A 87 22.89 0.57 0.16
CA GLU A 87 24.06 -0.29 0.41
C GLU A 87 24.78 -0.61 -0.90
N SER A 88 24.02 -0.70 -2.00
CA SER A 88 24.54 -0.96 -3.34
C SER A 88 23.72 -0.25 -4.42
N GLY A 89 24.35 -0.04 -5.58
CA GLY A 89 23.72 0.59 -6.74
C GLY A 89 24.23 2.01 -7.05
N PRO A 90 23.51 2.77 -7.87
CA PRO A 90 23.96 4.08 -8.37
C PRO A 90 23.70 5.23 -7.38
N LEU A 91 22.84 5.02 -6.39
CA LEU A 91 22.44 6.00 -5.39
C LEU A 91 23.11 5.69 -4.06
N ALA A 92 23.40 6.71 -3.27
CA ALA A 92 23.87 6.57 -1.88
C ALA A 92 22.74 6.88 -0.88
N ARG A 93 21.89 7.86 -1.22
CA ARG A 93 20.79 8.30 -0.35
C ARG A 93 19.68 8.94 -1.18
N THR A 94 18.42 8.69 -0.79
CA THR A 94 17.28 9.47 -1.25
C THR A 94 16.43 9.91 -0.06
N TYR A 95 15.98 11.16 -0.08
CA TYR A 95 14.96 11.65 0.84
C TYR A 95 13.82 12.26 0.02
N ALA A 96 12.60 11.75 0.20
CA ALA A 96 11.40 12.29 -0.41
C ALA A 96 10.51 12.88 0.68
N HIS A 97 9.95 14.07 0.45
CA HIS A 97 8.99 14.73 1.33
C HIS A 97 7.84 15.30 0.51
N VAL A 98 6.64 14.84 0.82
CA VAL A 98 5.40 15.25 0.16
C VAL A 98 4.58 16.07 1.14
N ARG A 99 4.10 17.24 0.70
CA ARG A 99 3.22 18.11 1.49
C ARG A 99 1.98 18.49 0.69
N LEU A 100 0.83 18.46 1.34
CA LEU A 100 -0.46 18.93 0.87
C LEU A 100 -0.84 20.16 1.69
N GLU A 101 -0.76 21.32 1.05
CA GLU A 101 -1.13 22.58 1.69
C GLU A 101 -2.47 23.06 1.14
N PRO A 102 -3.49 23.28 2.00
CA PRO A 102 -4.79 23.76 1.55
C PRO A 102 -4.65 25.16 0.93
N HIS A 103 -5.38 25.38 -0.15
CA HIS A 103 -5.45 26.66 -0.86
C HIS A 103 -6.93 26.98 -1.15
N PRO A 104 -7.36 28.26 -1.23
CA PRO A 104 -8.77 28.59 -1.51
C PRO A 104 -9.38 27.90 -2.75
N SER A 105 -8.54 27.52 -3.71
CA SER A 105 -8.93 26.85 -4.96
C SER A 105 -8.66 25.34 -5.00
N GLY A 106 -8.31 24.72 -3.85
CA GLY A 106 -7.98 23.29 -3.76
C GLY A 106 -6.75 23.02 -2.88
N THR A 107 -5.72 22.39 -3.46
CA THR A 107 -4.49 21.98 -2.75
C THR A 107 -3.26 22.35 -3.55
N THR A 108 -2.24 22.89 -2.89
CA THR A 108 -0.88 22.90 -3.43
C THR A 108 -0.14 21.66 -2.93
N LEU A 109 0.24 20.77 -3.85
CA LEU A 109 1.06 19.60 -3.57
C LEU A 109 2.52 19.95 -3.83
N TYR A 110 3.37 19.79 -2.81
CA TYR A 110 4.82 19.88 -2.93
C TYR A 110 5.41 18.47 -2.88
N TYR A 111 6.38 18.20 -3.75
CA TYR A 111 7.15 16.95 -3.75
C TYR A 111 8.63 17.30 -3.86
N ASP A 112 9.31 17.19 -2.73
CA ASP A 112 10.71 17.51 -2.58
C ASP A 112 11.52 16.22 -2.55
N VAL A 113 12.50 16.07 -3.45
CA VAL A 113 13.38 14.89 -3.52
C VAL A 113 14.83 15.31 -3.47
N ASP A 114 15.55 14.81 -2.49
CA ASP A 114 17.00 14.96 -2.38
C ASP A 114 17.67 13.65 -2.74
N VAL A 115 18.51 13.66 -3.79
CA VAL A 115 19.15 12.46 -4.32
C VAL A 115 20.66 12.61 -4.26
N THR A 116 21.34 11.67 -3.61
CA THR A 116 22.80 11.65 -3.51
C THR A 116 23.34 10.50 -4.37
N PRO A 117 24.20 10.74 -5.36
CA PRO A 117 24.82 9.67 -6.14
C PRO A 117 25.83 8.88 -5.29
N ALA A 118 25.98 7.59 -5.57
CA ALA A 118 27.09 6.79 -5.05
C ALA A 118 28.29 6.77 -6.01
N ASN A 119 28.04 6.91 -7.32
CA ASN A 119 29.04 6.74 -8.37
C ASN A 119 28.71 7.58 -9.62
N VAL A 120 29.58 7.51 -10.64
CA VAL A 120 29.44 8.24 -11.90
C VAL A 120 28.14 7.85 -12.63
N VAL A 121 27.76 6.57 -12.60
CA VAL A 121 26.50 6.09 -13.20
C VAL A 121 25.31 6.82 -12.57
N GLY A 122 25.27 6.90 -11.23
CA GLY A 122 24.27 7.70 -10.52
C GLY A 122 24.29 9.17 -10.92
N ARG A 123 25.47 9.80 -10.95
CA ARG A 123 25.60 11.22 -11.30
C ARG A 123 25.01 11.54 -12.67
N LEU A 124 25.23 10.66 -13.65
CA LEU A 124 24.73 10.84 -15.02
C LEU A 124 23.26 10.45 -15.16
N GLY A 125 22.80 9.41 -14.44
CA GLY A 125 21.43 8.92 -14.51
C GLY A 125 20.41 9.77 -13.74
N ILE A 126 20.81 10.41 -12.65
CA ILE A 126 19.91 11.17 -11.76
C ILE A 126 19.13 12.28 -12.50
N PRO A 127 19.74 13.14 -13.33
CA PRO A 127 19.01 14.17 -14.09
C PRO A 127 17.92 13.60 -15.00
N TYR A 128 18.17 12.46 -15.64
CA TYR A 128 17.18 11.80 -16.48
C TYR A 128 16.06 11.15 -15.65
N GLN A 129 16.43 10.30 -14.69
CA GLN A 129 15.47 9.51 -13.90
C GLN A 129 14.60 10.39 -13.00
N PHE A 130 15.20 11.27 -12.22
CA PHE A 130 14.49 12.13 -11.28
C PHE A 130 14.05 13.41 -11.96
N GLY A 131 14.95 14.13 -12.65
CA GLY A 131 14.65 15.43 -13.23
C GLY A 131 13.65 15.43 -14.39
N TRP A 132 13.52 14.34 -15.14
CA TRP A 132 12.63 14.29 -16.31
C TRP A 132 11.59 13.17 -16.24
N GLN A 133 12.01 11.90 -16.14
CA GLN A 133 11.09 10.76 -16.21
C GLN A 133 10.11 10.75 -15.03
N MET A 134 10.62 10.77 -13.80
CA MET A 134 9.79 10.73 -12.58
C MET A 134 8.82 11.91 -12.51
N TYR A 135 9.25 13.13 -12.83
CA TYR A 135 8.35 14.29 -12.88
C TYR A 135 7.19 14.06 -13.86
N ARG A 136 7.47 13.57 -15.07
CA ARG A 136 6.43 13.31 -16.09
C ARG A 136 5.41 12.27 -15.63
N ASP A 137 5.90 11.17 -15.05
CA ASP A 137 5.02 10.10 -14.55
C ASP A 137 4.16 10.60 -13.39
N PHE A 138 4.75 11.38 -12.48
CA PHE A 138 4.06 11.89 -11.30
C PHE A 138 3.06 12.98 -11.67
N ASP A 139 3.41 13.88 -12.60
CA ASP A 139 2.48 14.89 -13.13
C ASP A 139 1.25 14.23 -13.77
N ARG A 140 1.46 13.19 -14.59
CA ARG A 140 0.36 12.41 -15.16
C ARG A 140 -0.54 11.82 -14.08
N ILE A 141 0.03 11.17 -13.07
CA ILE A 141 -0.73 10.47 -12.01
C ILE A 141 -1.47 11.47 -11.13
N PHE A 142 -0.81 12.52 -10.63
CA PHE A 142 -1.48 13.52 -9.78
C PHE A 142 -2.62 14.23 -10.52
N ARG A 143 -2.42 14.59 -11.80
CA ARG A 143 -3.51 15.16 -12.62
C ARG A 143 -4.61 14.16 -12.94
N GLN A 144 -4.30 12.87 -13.04
CA GLN A 144 -5.29 11.82 -13.20
C GLN A 144 -6.16 11.70 -11.94
N ILE A 145 -5.53 11.60 -10.77
CA ILE A 145 -6.22 11.55 -9.46
C ILE A 145 -7.12 12.77 -9.28
N ASP A 146 -6.59 13.98 -9.50
CA ASP A 146 -7.36 15.22 -9.33
C ASP A 146 -8.56 15.27 -10.28
N ARG A 147 -8.37 14.93 -11.57
CA ARG A 147 -9.48 14.86 -12.53
C ARG A 147 -10.52 13.80 -12.15
N ALA A 148 -10.09 12.63 -11.70
CA ALA A 148 -10.98 11.57 -11.29
C ALA A 148 -11.82 11.99 -10.07
N LEU A 149 -11.21 12.63 -9.08
CA LEU A 149 -11.91 13.19 -7.92
C LEU A 149 -12.92 14.28 -8.30
N GLN A 150 -12.53 15.22 -9.17
CA GLN A 150 -13.43 16.29 -9.64
C GLN A 150 -14.64 15.74 -10.39
N ASN A 151 -14.45 14.66 -11.14
CA ASN A 151 -15.50 14.02 -11.94
C ASN A 151 -16.20 12.87 -11.22
N GLN A 152 -15.91 12.64 -9.93
CA GLN A 152 -16.43 11.53 -9.12
C GLN A 152 -16.25 10.15 -9.79
N GLN A 153 -15.12 9.97 -10.49
CA GLN A 153 -14.78 8.72 -11.16
C GLN A 153 -14.28 7.69 -10.15
N PRO A 154 -14.64 6.40 -10.31
CA PRO A 154 -14.24 5.36 -9.37
C PRO A 154 -12.78 4.91 -9.51
N HIS A 155 -12.09 5.27 -10.60
CA HIS A 155 -10.74 4.80 -10.92
C HIS A 155 -9.71 5.93 -10.77
N MET A 156 -8.98 5.92 -9.65
CA MET A 156 -7.95 6.93 -9.38
C MET A 156 -6.60 6.59 -10.00
N PHE A 157 -6.32 5.30 -10.17
CA PHE A 157 -5.10 4.78 -10.78
C PHE A 157 -5.41 3.96 -12.03
N THR A 158 -4.50 4.00 -13.00
CA THR A 158 -4.43 3.03 -14.10
C THR A 158 -3.30 2.07 -13.78
N LEU A 159 -3.65 0.88 -13.30
CA LEU A 159 -2.71 -0.18 -12.93
C LEU A 159 -2.65 -1.24 -14.03
N PRO A 160 -1.51 -1.94 -14.21
CA PRO A 160 -1.41 -3.02 -15.17
C PRO A 160 -2.35 -4.17 -14.80
N VAL A 161 -2.95 -4.78 -15.82
CA VAL A 161 -3.91 -5.89 -15.68
C VAL A 161 -3.34 -7.10 -16.42
N THR A 162 -3.26 -8.24 -15.74
CA THR A 162 -2.86 -9.51 -16.34
C THR A 162 -4.03 -10.08 -17.14
N PRO A 163 -3.91 -10.23 -18.48
CA PRO A 163 -5.02 -10.69 -19.30
C PRO A 163 -5.34 -12.17 -19.05
N LEU A 164 -6.64 -12.50 -19.08
CA LEU A 164 -7.09 -13.89 -19.02
C LEU A 164 -6.79 -14.62 -20.34
N THR A 165 -6.37 -15.88 -20.24
CA THR A 165 -6.29 -16.76 -21.42
C THR A 165 -7.70 -17.08 -21.94
N PRO A 166 -7.87 -17.45 -23.22
CA PRO A 166 -9.17 -17.84 -23.76
C PRO A 166 -9.84 -18.96 -22.96
N LEU A 167 -9.06 -19.97 -22.53
CA LEU A 167 -9.55 -21.07 -21.71
C LEU A 167 -10.04 -20.60 -20.33
N ALA A 168 -9.28 -19.71 -19.68
CA ALA A 168 -9.67 -19.12 -18.41
C ALA A 168 -10.96 -18.29 -18.54
N ARG A 169 -11.12 -17.53 -19.63
CA ARG A 169 -12.33 -16.76 -19.93
C ARG A 169 -13.56 -17.66 -20.09
N THR A 170 -13.47 -18.71 -20.90
CA THR A 170 -14.58 -19.69 -21.05
C THR A 170 -14.92 -20.35 -19.71
N ARG A 171 -13.91 -20.66 -18.90
CA ARG A 171 -14.12 -21.24 -17.57
C ARG A 171 -14.82 -20.26 -16.62
N LEU A 172 -14.38 -19.00 -16.61
CA LEU A 172 -14.98 -17.92 -15.84
C LEU A 172 -16.45 -17.72 -16.22
N GLU A 173 -16.77 -17.66 -17.52
CA GLU A 173 -18.14 -17.55 -18.03
C GLU A 173 -19.02 -18.72 -17.57
N ARG A 174 -18.54 -19.96 -17.70
CA ARG A 174 -19.28 -21.15 -17.25
C ARG A 174 -19.56 -21.14 -15.74
N LEU A 175 -18.56 -20.80 -14.92
CA LEU A 175 -18.74 -20.71 -13.47
C LEU A 175 -19.68 -19.57 -13.07
N SER A 176 -19.64 -18.45 -13.81
CA SER A 176 -20.56 -17.33 -13.62
C SER A 176 -22.01 -17.74 -13.91
N GLN A 177 -22.27 -18.48 -14.99
CA GLN A 177 -23.60 -19.02 -15.28
C GLN A 177 -24.06 -20.02 -14.20
N THR A 178 -23.13 -20.78 -13.62
CA THR A 178 -23.43 -21.70 -12.52
C THR A 178 -23.94 -20.93 -11.29
N LEU A 179 -23.30 -19.81 -10.92
CA LEU A 179 -23.73 -18.96 -9.81
C LEU A 179 -25.10 -18.32 -10.06
N ILE A 180 -25.36 -17.85 -11.28
CA ILE A 180 -26.68 -17.33 -11.66
C ILE A 180 -27.75 -18.44 -11.53
N GLY A 181 -27.45 -19.66 -11.98
CA GLY A 181 -28.34 -20.81 -11.84
C GLY A 181 -28.59 -21.24 -10.39
N GLN A 182 -27.71 -20.88 -9.45
CA GLN A 182 -27.89 -21.07 -8.00
C GLN A 182 -28.77 -20.00 -7.34
N GLY A 183 -29.23 -18.99 -8.11
CA GLY A 183 -30.13 -17.94 -7.63
C GLY A 183 -29.43 -16.62 -7.28
N TYR A 184 -28.11 -16.50 -7.48
CA TYR A 184 -27.42 -15.21 -7.29
C TYR A 184 -27.80 -14.21 -8.38
N GLY A 185 -27.97 -12.95 -7.99
CA GLY A 185 -28.31 -11.86 -8.92
C GLY A 185 -27.28 -11.70 -10.04
N SER A 186 -27.76 -11.56 -11.28
CA SER A 186 -26.91 -11.43 -12.46
C SER A 186 -25.98 -10.21 -12.38
N VAL A 187 -26.41 -9.13 -11.74
CA VAL A 187 -25.63 -7.91 -11.53
C VAL A 187 -24.39 -8.19 -10.67
N GLN A 188 -24.56 -8.82 -9.51
CA GLN A 188 -23.45 -9.11 -8.59
C GLN A 188 -22.47 -10.12 -9.18
N VAL A 189 -22.98 -11.13 -9.89
CA VAL A 189 -22.12 -12.09 -10.61
C VAL A 189 -21.32 -11.40 -11.71
N GLN A 190 -21.93 -10.47 -12.46
CA GLN A 190 -21.22 -9.66 -13.46
C GLN A 190 -20.18 -8.73 -12.81
N GLN A 191 -20.49 -8.12 -11.66
CA GLN A 191 -19.52 -7.31 -10.91
C GLN A 191 -18.31 -8.12 -10.46
N LEU A 192 -18.52 -9.34 -9.94
CA LEU A 192 -17.43 -10.26 -9.60
C LEU A 192 -16.61 -10.66 -10.84
N THR A 193 -17.27 -10.94 -11.96
CA THR A 193 -16.62 -11.33 -13.22
C THR A 193 -15.76 -10.18 -13.77
N ALA A 194 -16.30 -8.97 -13.79
CA ALA A 194 -15.60 -7.76 -14.20
C ALA A 194 -14.42 -7.46 -13.25
N LEU A 195 -14.60 -7.64 -11.94
CA LEU A 195 -13.52 -7.52 -10.96
C LEU A 195 -12.35 -8.44 -11.32
N ILE A 196 -12.61 -9.73 -11.53
CA ILE A 196 -11.59 -10.74 -11.87
C ILE A 196 -10.93 -10.46 -13.23
N THR A 197 -11.66 -9.87 -14.17
CA THR A 197 -11.16 -9.62 -15.53
C THR A 197 -10.36 -8.33 -15.63
N ASP A 198 -10.83 -7.26 -14.99
CA ASP A 198 -10.42 -5.89 -15.31
C ASP A 198 -9.54 -5.24 -14.25
N LYS A 199 -9.44 -5.83 -13.04
CA LYS A 199 -8.62 -5.27 -11.97
C LYS A 199 -7.17 -5.76 -12.02
N SER A 200 -6.29 -4.98 -11.41
CA SER A 200 -4.87 -5.33 -11.31
C SER A 200 -4.64 -6.50 -10.36
N ASP A 201 -3.50 -7.16 -10.46
CA ASP A 201 -3.15 -8.25 -9.53
C ASP A 201 -3.09 -7.74 -8.08
N LEU A 202 -2.62 -6.52 -7.86
CA LEU A 202 -2.62 -5.85 -6.55
C LEU A 202 -4.04 -5.67 -5.97
N ASP A 203 -5.05 -5.41 -6.81
CA ASP A 203 -6.45 -5.33 -6.36
C ASP A 203 -7.06 -6.72 -6.08
N LEU A 204 -6.56 -7.76 -6.74
CA LEU A 204 -7.07 -9.14 -6.66
C LEU A 204 -6.35 -9.99 -5.62
N ALA A 205 -5.19 -9.55 -5.12
CA ALA A 205 -4.38 -10.26 -4.13
C ALA A 205 -5.15 -10.51 -2.83
N ARG A 206 -6.07 -9.59 -2.47
CA ARG A 206 -6.82 -9.65 -1.22
C ARG A 206 -8.23 -9.09 -1.35
N LEU A 207 -9.17 -9.92 -1.80
CA LEU A 207 -10.58 -9.56 -1.89
C LEU A 207 -11.27 -9.70 -0.55
N ARG A 208 -11.91 -8.61 -0.12
CA ARG A 208 -12.71 -8.56 1.11
C ARG A 208 -14.19 -8.35 0.74
N PRO A 209 -15.05 -9.36 0.93
CA PRO A 209 -16.43 -9.34 0.42
C PRO A 209 -17.24 -8.17 1.00
N TYR A 210 -17.03 -7.79 2.26
CA TYR A 210 -17.78 -6.66 2.85
C TYR A 210 -17.37 -5.30 2.28
N VAL A 211 -16.09 -5.10 1.97
CA VAL A 211 -15.61 -3.87 1.31
C VAL A 211 -16.20 -3.77 -0.10
N LEU A 212 -16.27 -4.89 -0.82
CA LEU A 212 -16.90 -4.96 -2.13
C LEU A 212 -18.41 -4.77 -2.05
N ALA A 213 -19.08 -5.35 -1.05
CA ALA A 213 -20.51 -5.17 -0.83
C ALA A 213 -20.87 -3.69 -0.58
N ASP A 214 -20.10 -3.00 0.26
CA ASP A 214 -20.30 -1.57 0.51
C ASP A 214 -20.09 -0.75 -0.77
N THR A 215 -19.08 -1.11 -1.58
CA THR A 215 -18.79 -0.47 -2.88
C THR A 215 -19.89 -0.73 -3.91
N TRP A 216 -20.44 -1.94 -3.94
CA TRP A 216 -21.51 -2.36 -4.85
C TRP A 216 -22.90 -1.98 -4.34
N GLN A 217 -23.00 -1.39 -3.15
CA GLN A 217 -24.26 -1.04 -2.48
C GLN A 217 -25.20 -2.25 -2.36
N ALA A 218 -24.64 -3.41 -2.02
CA ALA A 218 -25.35 -4.68 -1.90
C ALA A 218 -25.29 -5.22 -0.45
N PRO A 219 -26.25 -6.07 -0.03
CA PRO A 219 -26.23 -6.64 1.32
C PRO A 219 -24.97 -7.46 1.58
N ARG A 220 -24.22 -7.10 2.64
CA ARG A 220 -22.95 -7.75 3.02
C ARG A 220 -23.03 -9.27 3.10
N ARG A 221 -24.13 -9.79 3.66
CA ARG A 221 -24.36 -11.23 3.79
C ARG A 221 -24.48 -11.93 2.44
N GLU A 222 -25.25 -11.36 1.52
CA GLU A 222 -25.44 -11.93 0.17
C GLU A 222 -24.13 -11.97 -0.63
N ILE A 223 -23.32 -10.91 -0.54
CA ILE A 223 -22.01 -10.89 -1.20
C ILE A 223 -21.04 -11.90 -0.58
N LEU A 224 -21.08 -12.08 0.74
CA LEU A 224 -20.29 -13.13 1.39
C LEU A 224 -20.72 -14.52 0.94
N GLU A 225 -22.02 -14.81 0.91
CA GLU A 225 -22.57 -16.08 0.44
C GLU A 225 -22.16 -16.35 -1.03
N LEU A 226 -22.26 -15.34 -1.89
CA LEU A 226 -21.76 -15.39 -3.27
C LEU A 226 -20.27 -15.76 -3.35
N PHE A 227 -19.43 -15.12 -2.52
CA PHE A 227 -17.98 -15.40 -2.50
C PHE A 227 -17.66 -16.80 -1.98
N LEU A 228 -18.40 -17.28 -0.97
CA LEU A 228 -18.27 -18.63 -0.44
C LEU A 228 -18.65 -19.69 -1.48
N ASP A 229 -19.75 -19.51 -2.19
CA ASP A 229 -20.17 -20.45 -3.24
C ASP A 229 -19.27 -20.36 -4.48
N ALA A 230 -18.80 -19.15 -4.84
CA ALA A 230 -17.76 -18.96 -5.86
C ALA A 230 -16.46 -19.70 -5.49
N ALA A 231 -16.09 -19.74 -4.21
CA ALA A 231 -14.95 -20.53 -3.75
C ALA A 231 -15.21 -22.04 -3.87
N LYS A 232 -16.40 -22.52 -3.48
CA LYS A 232 -16.77 -23.95 -3.59
C LYS A 232 -16.72 -24.47 -5.02
N ILE A 233 -17.13 -23.67 -6.00
CA ILE A 233 -17.10 -24.07 -7.43
C ILE A 233 -15.75 -23.81 -8.11
N GLY A 234 -14.74 -23.34 -7.36
CA GLY A 234 -13.38 -23.10 -7.86
C GLY A 234 -13.24 -21.86 -8.76
N LEU A 235 -14.13 -20.87 -8.62
CA LEU A 235 -13.97 -19.55 -9.21
C LEU A 235 -13.00 -18.71 -8.35
N LEU A 236 -13.22 -18.74 -7.04
CA LEU A 236 -12.36 -18.13 -6.04
C LEU A 236 -11.64 -19.21 -5.23
N GLN A 237 -10.67 -18.78 -4.45
CA GLN A 237 -10.07 -19.54 -3.37
C GLN A 237 -10.14 -18.68 -2.12
N MET A 238 -10.32 -19.35 -0.98
CA MET A 238 -10.53 -18.74 0.32
C MET A 238 -9.26 -18.83 1.15
N HIS A 239 -9.00 -17.78 1.93
CA HIS A 239 -7.83 -17.61 2.76
C HIS A 239 -8.21 -17.05 4.12
N TRP A 240 -7.50 -17.47 5.15
CA TRP A 240 -7.62 -16.97 6.49
C TRP A 240 -6.35 -16.21 6.84
N ASP A 241 -6.49 -14.89 6.92
CA ASP A 241 -5.42 -13.97 7.27
C ASP A 241 -5.43 -13.71 8.77
N ILE A 242 -4.28 -13.92 9.41
CA ILE A 242 -4.09 -13.59 10.81
C ILE A 242 -3.34 -12.27 10.93
N MET A 243 -4.03 -11.29 11.49
CA MET A 243 -3.67 -9.89 11.44
C MET A 243 -2.85 -9.49 12.66
N CYS A 244 -1.73 -8.81 12.44
CA CYS A 244 -0.99 -8.19 13.53
C CYS A 244 -1.85 -7.12 14.22
N PRO A 245 -2.01 -7.13 15.56
CA PRO A 245 -2.82 -6.14 16.28
C PRO A 245 -2.21 -4.72 16.24
N LEU A 246 -0.94 -4.59 15.86
CA LEU A 246 -0.25 -3.32 15.77
C LEU A 246 -0.35 -2.70 14.37
N CYS A 247 0.25 -3.35 13.36
CA CYS A 247 0.26 -2.83 12.00
C CYS A 247 -0.99 -3.22 11.19
N ARG A 248 -1.85 -4.11 11.68
CA ARG A 248 -3.00 -4.66 10.94
C ARG A 248 -2.64 -5.23 9.56
N GLY A 249 -1.42 -5.75 9.43
CA GLY A 249 -1.00 -6.53 8.25
C GLY A 249 -1.19 -8.02 8.53
N ALA A 250 -1.54 -8.80 7.51
CA ALA A 250 -1.54 -10.26 7.58
C ALA A 250 -0.11 -10.76 7.82
N LYS A 251 0.07 -11.62 8.82
CA LYS A 251 1.38 -12.23 9.16
C LYS A 251 1.38 -13.74 8.99
N GLN A 252 0.19 -14.33 8.91
CA GLN A 252 -0.02 -15.69 8.46
C GLN A 252 -1.24 -15.69 7.54
N THR A 253 -1.15 -16.40 6.43
CA THR A 253 -2.25 -16.62 5.50
C THR A 253 -2.34 -18.11 5.22
N VAL A 254 -3.45 -18.75 5.57
CA VAL A 254 -3.66 -20.20 5.43
C VAL A 254 -4.95 -20.50 4.66
N PRO A 255 -5.02 -21.61 3.91
CA PRO A 255 -6.22 -21.95 3.12
C PRO A 255 -7.40 -22.42 4.00
N SER A 256 -7.15 -22.85 5.24
CA SER A 256 -8.18 -23.37 6.15
C SER A 256 -7.86 -23.07 7.61
N LEU A 257 -8.91 -22.93 8.44
CA LEU A 257 -8.79 -22.53 9.85
C LEU A 257 -8.00 -23.49 10.73
N ASP A 258 -8.03 -24.79 10.41
CA ASP A 258 -7.29 -25.83 11.13
C ASP A 258 -5.76 -25.70 10.97
N GLN A 259 -5.29 -24.93 9.98
CA GLN A 259 -3.88 -24.68 9.73
C GLN A 259 -3.35 -23.42 10.43
N VAL A 260 -4.21 -22.70 11.17
CA VAL A 260 -3.80 -21.51 11.93
C VAL A 260 -2.86 -21.93 13.06
N GLN A 261 -1.68 -21.30 13.11
CA GLN A 261 -0.70 -21.57 14.16
C GLN A 261 -1.06 -20.80 15.43
N LYS A 262 -0.75 -21.37 16.60
CA LYS A 262 -1.02 -20.71 17.89
C LYS A 262 -0.14 -19.48 18.12
N GLY A 263 1.15 -19.57 17.78
CA GLY A 263 2.10 -18.47 17.92
C GLY A 263 2.43 -17.88 16.56
N ILE A 264 2.22 -16.56 16.41
CA ILE A 264 2.47 -15.82 15.17
C ILE A 264 3.43 -14.69 15.49
N HIS A 265 4.49 -14.59 14.69
CA HIS A 265 5.46 -13.53 14.81
C HIS A 265 5.26 -12.48 13.72
N CYS A 266 5.20 -11.20 14.11
CA CYS A 266 5.23 -10.08 13.18
C CYS A 266 6.65 -9.52 13.06
N SER A 267 7.35 -9.81 11.95
CA SER A 267 8.69 -9.27 11.70
C SER A 267 8.73 -7.73 11.73
N THR A 268 7.73 -7.07 11.13
CA THR A 268 7.68 -5.61 11.03
C THR A 268 7.57 -4.91 12.38
N CYS A 269 6.69 -5.41 13.25
CA CYS A 269 6.49 -4.84 14.58
C CYS A 269 7.43 -5.46 15.61
N ASN A 270 8.07 -6.57 15.26
CA ASN A 270 8.83 -7.46 16.13
C ASN A 270 8.06 -7.81 17.41
N ILE A 271 6.89 -8.44 17.24
CA ILE A 271 6.07 -8.94 18.35
C ILE A 271 5.56 -10.34 18.06
N ASP A 272 5.39 -11.11 19.11
CA ASP A 272 4.61 -12.34 19.09
C ASP A 272 3.17 -12.07 19.53
N PHE A 273 2.24 -12.76 18.88
CA PHE A 273 0.82 -12.69 19.22
C PHE A 273 0.13 -13.99 18.83
N GLU A 274 -1.04 -14.24 19.42
CA GLU A 274 -1.82 -15.43 19.15
C GLU A 274 -2.98 -15.14 18.19
N ALA A 275 -3.44 -16.18 17.50
CA ALA A 275 -4.68 -16.12 16.75
C ALA A 275 -5.88 -16.04 17.72
N ASN A 276 -6.70 -15.02 17.53
CA ASN A 276 -7.96 -14.81 18.23
C ASN A 276 -9.04 -14.56 17.17
N PHE A 277 -9.92 -15.55 17.00
CA PHE A 277 -10.96 -15.56 15.97
C PHE A 277 -11.92 -14.36 16.01
N SER A 278 -12.08 -13.73 17.17
CA SER A 278 -12.96 -12.56 17.31
C SER A 278 -12.27 -11.26 16.93
N ASP A 279 -10.94 -11.20 17.02
CA ASP A 279 -10.22 -9.92 17.04
C ASP A 279 -9.25 -9.75 15.86
N ASN A 280 -8.63 -10.82 15.37
CA ASN A 280 -7.52 -10.71 14.40
C ASN A 280 -7.51 -11.77 13.30
N VAL A 281 -8.61 -12.48 13.07
CA VAL A 281 -8.75 -13.43 11.96
C VAL A 281 -9.69 -12.82 10.92
N GLU A 282 -9.19 -12.66 9.69
CA GLU A 282 -9.96 -12.09 8.57
C GLU A 282 -10.08 -13.13 7.45
N LEU A 283 -11.31 -13.33 6.97
CA LEU A 283 -11.58 -14.15 5.79
C LEU A 283 -11.39 -13.33 4.53
N THR A 284 -10.48 -13.76 3.66
CA THR A 284 -10.22 -13.12 2.38
C THR A 284 -10.32 -14.12 1.23
N PHE A 285 -10.44 -13.59 0.02
CA PHE A 285 -10.55 -14.36 -1.19
C PHE A 285 -9.58 -13.84 -2.24
N ARG A 286 -9.20 -14.71 -3.16
CA ARG A 286 -8.52 -14.33 -4.40
C ARG A 286 -9.00 -15.23 -5.53
N PRO A 287 -8.85 -14.84 -6.81
CA PRO A 287 -9.16 -15.72 -7.93
C PRO A 287 -8.43 -17.07 -7.80
N HIS A 288 -9.12 -18.16 -8.14
CA HIS A 288 -8.46 -19.46 -8.22
C HIS A 288 -7.40 -19.43 -9.34
N SER A 289 -6.22 -20.06 -9.13
CA SER A 289 -5.09 -19.97 -10.09
C SER A 289 -5.41 -20.51 -11.49
N GLN A 290 -6.34 -21.46 -11.59
CA GLN A 290 -6.88 -21.96 -12.87
C GLN A 290 -7.76 -20.95 -13.62
N ILE A 291 -8.21 -19.89 -12.95
CA ILE A 291 -8.92 -18.75 -13.54
C ILE A 291 -7.93 -17.63 -13.81
N ARG A 292 -7.20 -17.20 -12.76
CA ARG A 292 -6.21 -16.14 -12.87
C ARG A 292 -5.13 -16.34 -11.80
N SER A 293 -3.88 -16.44 -12.23
CA SER A 293 -2.74 -16.33 -11.31
C SER A 293 -2.57 -14.85 -10.95
N VAL A 294 -2.42 -14.57 -9.67
CA VAL A 294 -2.23 -13.22 -9.15
C VAL A 294 -0.78 -13.09 -8.69
N ASP A 295 -0.05 -12.12 -9.22
CA ASP A 295 1.27 -11.75 -8.70
C ASP A 295 1.12 -10.84 -7.46
N GLU A 296 1.73 -11.25 -6.35
CA GLU A 296 1.70 -10.53 -5.06
C GLU A 296 2.96 -9.66 -4.87
N ALA A 297 3.52 -9.17 -5.97
CA ALA A 297 4.66 -8.27 -5.99
C ALA A 297 4.39 -6.98 -5.17
N ALA A 298 5.33 -6.65 -4.28
CA ALA A 298 5.25 -5.45 -3.46
C ALA A 298 5.96 -4.26 -4.12
N TYR A 299 5.40 -3.06 -3.96
CA TYR A 299 5.99 -1.80 -4.47
C TYR A 299 6.28 -0.78 -3.36
N CYS A 300 5.66 -0.94 -2.20
CA CYS A 300 5.98 -0.25 -0.96
C CYS A 300 5.25 -0.90 0.20
N ILE A 301 5.95 -1.26 1.28
CA ILE A 301 5.34 -1.85 2.48
C ILE A 301 5.42 -0.94 3.72
N GLY A 302 5.82 0.32 3.54
CA GLY A 302 6.02 1.29 4.64
C GLY A 302 5.18 2.56 4.57
N GLY A 303 4.48 2.79 3.46
CA GLY A 303 3.74 4.04 3.24
C GLY A 303 2.53 4.22 4.16
N PRO A 304 2.00 5.46 4.27
CA PRO A 304 0.90 5.76 5.18
C PRO A 304 -0.36 4.90 4.94
N MET A 305 -0.70 4.62 3.67
CA MET A 305 -1.88 3.80 3.34
C MET A 305 -1.67 2.29 3.51
N VAL A 306 -0.46 1.83 3.85
CA VAL A 306 -0.24 0.46 4.35
C VAL A 306 -0.83 0.31 5.76
N THR A 307 -0.79 1.39 6.56
CA THR A 307 -1.35 1.44 7.92
C THR A 307 -2.29 2.64 8.10
N PRO A 308 -3.41 2.69 7.35
CA PRO A 308 -4.25 3.90 7.25
C PRO A 308 -4.94 4.28 8.57
N HIS A 309 -4.97 3.37 9.54
CA HIS A 309 -5.46 3.61 10.90
C HIS A 309 -4.49 4.43 11.77
N ILE A 310 -3.23 4.59 11.35
CA ILE A 310 -2.23 5.42 12.03
C ILE A 310 -2.28 6.83 11.45
N LEU A 311 -2.74 7.78 12.25
CA LEU A 311 -2.98 9.17 11.81
C LEU A 311 -1.70 10.02 11.84
N LEU A 312 -0.73 9.62 12.64
CA LEU A 312 0.54 10.32 12.84
C LEU A 312 1.62 9.30 13.12
N HIS A 313 2.79 9.46 12.50
CA HIS A 313 3.96 8.61 12.70
C HIS A 313 5.21 9.47 12.60
N GLN A 314 6.03 9.49 13.64
CA GLN A 314 7.23 10.35 13.74
C GLN A 314 8.36 9.58 14.40
N THR A 315 9.59 9.71 13.93
CA THR A 315 10.78 9.13 14.55
C THR A 315 11.60 10.23 15.23
N LEU A 316 11.86 10.08 16.53
CA LEU A 316 12.55 11.08 17.36
C LEU A 316 13.88 10.57 17.94
N ALA A 317 14.97 11.32 17.85
CA ALA A 317 16.21 11.00 18.56
C ALA A 317 16.03 10.99 20.10
N PRO A 318 16.93 10.35 20.88
CA PRO A 318 16.80 10.30 22.33
C PRO A 318 16.97 11.73 22.86
N GLY A 319 16.01 12.19 23.66
CA GLY A 319 15.99 13.58 24.14
C GLY A 319 15.53 14.60 23.10
N GLU A 320 15.21 14.20 21.86
CA GLU A 320 14.61 15.10 20.88
C GLU A 320 13.21 15.49 21.33
N THR A 321 12.94 16.80 21.31
CA THR A 321 11.60 17.33 21.44
C THR A 321 11.18 17.93 20.11
N ARG A 322 10.08 17.44 19.54
CA ARG A 322 9.51 17.95 18.30
C ARG A 322 8.11 18.49 18.55
N ARG A 323 7.89 19.76 18.20
CA ARG A 323 6.56 20.37 18.26
C ARG A 323 5.93 20.30 16.87
N LEU A 324 4.80 19.60 16.79
CA LEU A 324 4.02 19.47 15.57
C LEU A 324 2.87 20.48 15.63
N SER A 325 2.88 21.48 14.76
CA SER A 325 1.82 22.48 14.67
C SER A 325 0.65 21.97 13.83
N HIS A 326 -0.57 22.47 14.07
CA HIS A 326 -1.77 22.21 13.23
C HIS A 326 -2.12 20.73 13.08
N VAL A 327 -2.00 19.96 14.17
CA VAL A 327 -2.44 18.57 14.23
C VAL A 327 -3.72 18.53 15.06
N GLN A 328 -4.86 18.40 14.39
CA GLN A 328 -6.16 18.23 15.03
C GLN A 328 -6.73 16.89 14.59
N PHE A 329 -6.99 16.02 15.56
CA PHE A 329 -7.69 14.76 15.34
C PHE A 329 -8.86 14.71 16.31
N GLU A 330 -10.03 14.32 15.84
CA GLU A 330 -11.21 14.08 16.69
C GLU A 330 -10.84 13.04 17.77
N ASP A 331 -11.19 13.30 19.04
CA ASP A 331 -10.59 12.62 20.20
C ASP A 331 -11.16 11.21 20.49
N ASP A 332 -11.73 10.56 19.48
CA ASP A 332 -12.48 9.31 19.63
C ASP A 332 -11.55 8.10 19.77
N GLY A 333 -11.09 7.87 21.00
CA GLY A 333 -10.43 6.63 21.39
C GLY A 333 -8.99 6.48 20.89
N LEU A 334 -8.33 7.59 20.58
CA LEU A 334 -6.98 7.59 20.02
C LEU A 334 -5.95 7.01 20.99
N ARG A 335 -5.05 6.14 20.49
CA ARG A 335 -3.96 5.54 21.29
C ARG A 335 -2.61 6.07 20.86
N LEU A 336 -1.81 6.52 21.82
CA LEU A 336 -0.39 6.80 21.63
C LEU A 336 0.41 5.50 21.80
N ARG A 337 1.26 5.16 20.84
CA ARG A 337 2.19 4.02 20.98
C ARG A 337 3.61 4.45 20.70
N LYS A 338 4.52 3.78 21.39
CA LYS A 338 5.97 3.84 21.20
C LYS A 338 6.45 2.48 20.74
N TYR A 339 7.11 2.38 19.59
CA TYR A 339 7.99 1.23 19.34
C TYR A 339 9.20 1.40 20.26
N PRO A 340 9.57 0.39 21.06
CA PRO A 340 10.80 0.51 21.82
C PRO A 340 11.96 0.43 20.79
N VAL A 341 12.80 1.46 20.70
CA VAL A 341 14.00 1.46 19.84
C VAL A 341 15.19 1.85 20.72
N SER A 342 16.18 0.98 20.91
CA SER A 342 17.49 1.38 21.47
C SER A 342 18.43 1.71 20.33
N SER A 343 18.33 2.96 19.93
CA SER A 343 19.43 3.85 19.53
C SER A 343 18.75 4.87 18.62
N SER A 344 18.41 6.00 19.22
CA SER A 344 18.01 7.21 18.53
C SER A 344 16.65 7.31 17.83
N GLY A 345 15.64 6.59 18.31
CA GLY A 345 14.26 6.72 17.80
C GLY A 345 13.19 6.50 18.88
N CYS A 346 12.32 7.48 19.18
CA CYS A 346 11.00 7.23 19.74
C CYS A 346 10.01 7.39 18.60
N VAL A 347 9.26 6.34 18.33
CA VAL A 347 8.24 6.40 17.29
C VAL A 347 6.88 6.66 17.92
N LEU A 348 6.31 7.85 17.74
CA LEU A 348 4.97 8.18 18.27
C LEU A 348 3.91 7.92 17.21
N THR A 349 2.97 7.03 17.51
CA THR A 349 1.79 6.80 16.65
C THR A 349 0.49 7.14 17.35
N LYS A 350 -0.41 7.86 16.67
CA LYS A 350 -1.80 8.10 17.13
C LYS A 350 -2.75 7.27 16.26
N GLN A 351 -3.45 6.28 16.84
CA GLN A 351 -4.34 5.36 16.10
C GLN A 351 -5.80 5.48 16.52
N ALA A 352 -6.74 5.49 15.56
CA ALA A 352 -8.19 5.39 15.79
C ALA A 352 -8.63 3.99 16.26
N LYS A 353 -9.54 3.93 17.24
CA LYS A 353 -10.22 2.66 17.58
C LYS A 353 -11.07 2.22 16.39
N ALA A 354 -11.13 0.90 16.18
CA ALA A 354 -11.97 0.28 15.16
C ALA A 354 -13.44 0.35 15.60
#